data_AF-A0A961ALH9-F1
#
_entry.id   AF-A0A961ALH9-F1
#
_cell.length_a   1.000
_cell.length_b   1.000
_cell.length_c   1.000
_cell.angle_alpha   90.00
_cell.angle_beta   90.00
_cell.angle_gamma   90.00
#
_symmetry.space_group_name_H-M   'P 1'
#
loop_
_entity.id
_entity.type
_entity.pdbx_description
1 polymer ?
#
loop_
_entity_poly.entity_id
_entity_poly.type
_entity_poly.pdbx_seq_one_letter_code
_entity_poly.pdbx_strand_id
1 'polypeptide(L)'
;MRARGLCLAVLLAAGAGLRGQNPVFESGPADPQATAGTPSGRIDEAVWAGLAQAGFKPALLCSDAVFLRRAFLTVIGTLPTEAEARAFLENASPGKRAELVEALLQRDEFAD
;
A
#
# COMPACT_ATOMS: atom_id res chain seq x y z
N MET A 1 47.58 -48.40 3.18
CA MET A 1 47.23 -47.66 1.95
C MET A 1 46.24 -46.54 2.30
N ARG A 2 46.68 -45.28 2.12
CA ARG A 2 45.94 -44.01 1.87
C ARG A 2 44.69 -43.71 2.75
N ALA A 3 44.76 -42.92 3.83
CA ALA A 3 45.00 -41.47 3.95
C ALA A 3 43.82 -40.56 3.53
N ARG A 4 43.23 -39.92 4.55
CA ARG A 4 42.75 -38.52 4.64
C ARG A 4 41.61 -38.05 3.72
N GLY A 5 40.49 -37.68 4.35
CA GLY A 5 39.42 -36.87 3.78
C GLY A 5 38.76 -36.00 4.85
N LEU A 6 39.53 -35.08 5.43
CA LEU A 6 39.04 -33.98 6.27
C LEU A 6 38.53 -32.88 5.32
N CYS A 7 37.22 -32.76 5.13
CA CYS A 7 36.64 -31.61 4.43
C CYS A 7 36.16 -30.58 5.45
N LEU A 8 36.98 -29.54 5.52
CA LEU A 8 36.87 -28.27 6.23
C LEU A 8 35.56 -27.53 5.91
N ALA A 9 35.00 -26.90 6.94
CA ALA A 9 33.85 -26.01 6.91
C ALA A 9 34.01 -24.83 5.94
N VAL A 10 32.90 -24.40 5.32
CA VAL A 10 32.69 -23.01 4.93
C VAL A 10 31.29 -22.61 5.37
N LEU A 11 31.25 -21.80 6.44
CA LEU A 11 30.13 -20.94 6.80
C LEU A 11 29.89 -19.95 5.66
N LEU A 12 28.65 -19.84 5.17
CA LEU A 12 28.14 -18.62 4.54
C LEU A 12 26.65 -18.79 4.21
N ALA A 13 25.78 -18.13 4.99
CA ALA A 13 24.78 -17.20 4.46
C ALA A 13 23.93 -16.62 5.59
N ALA A 14 24.22 -15.36 5.92
CA ALA A 14 23.27 -14.31 6.28
C ALA A 14 22.06 -14.72 7.14
N GLY A 15 22.27 -14.77 8.45
CA GLY A 15 21.18 -14.59 9.41
C GLY A 15 20.54 -13.22 9.16
N ALA A 16 19.26 -13.25 8.76
CA ALA A 16 18.45 -12.12 8.36
C ALA A 16 18.67 -10.89 9.26
N GLY A 17 19.28 -9.85 8.69
CA GLY A 17 19.14 -8.52 9.23
C GLY A 17 17.64 -8.22 9.28
N LEU A 18 17.13 -7.92 10.47
CA LEU A 18 15.85 -7.24 10.65
C LEU A 18 15.93 -5.91 9.89
N ARG A 19 15.69 -5.96 8.57
CA ARG A 19 15.36 -4.77 7.80
C ARG A 19 14.06 -4.28 8.41
N GLY A 20 14.11 -3.16 9.11
CA GLY A 20 12.94 -2.30 9.23
C GLY A 20 12.52 -1.92 7.82
N GLN A 21 11.55 -2.64 7.26
CA GLN A 21 11.08 -2.52 5.87
C GLN A 21 10.09 -1.37 5.66
N ASN A 22 10.06 -0.38 6.56
CA ASN A 22 9.19 0.77 6.36
C ASN A 22 10.05 1.97 5.96
N PRO A 23 10.24 2.25 4.65
CA PRO A 23 10.70 3.57 4.24
C PRO A 23 9.69 4.57 4.78
N VAL A 24 10.18 5.50 5.58
CA VAL A 24 9.41 6.30 6.56
C VAL A 24 8.31 7.15 5.91
N PHE A 25 8.37 7.42 4.62
CA PHE A 25 7.28 7.94 3.81
C PHE A 25 7.51 7.40 2.39
N GLU A 26 6.46 7.32 1.58
CA GLU A 26 6.45 6.84 0.19
C GLU A 26 7.24 7.80 -0.75
N SER A 27 8.53 7.96 -0.46
CA SER A 27 9.56 8.66 -1.22
C SER A 27 10.59 7.68 -1.79
N GLY A 28 10.40 6.37 -1.57
CA GLY A 28 11.08 5.33 -2.34
C GLY A 28 10.49 5.25 -3.75
N PRO A 29 11.13 4.53 -4.70
CA PRO A 29 10.54 4.34 -6.02
C PRO A 29 9.10 3.86 -5.80
N ALA A 30 8.15 4.47 -6.53
CA ALA A 30 6.76 4.03 -6.54
C ALA A 30 6.76 2.51 -6.56
N ASP A 31 5.89 1.87 -5.77
CA ASP A 31 5.74 0.42 -5.80
C ASP A 31 5.88 -0.03 -7.26
N PRO A 32 6.84 -0.90 -7.61
CA PRO A 32 7.09 -1.27 -8.99
C PRO A 32 5.84 -1.80 -9.72
N GLN A 33 4.82 -2.20 -8.95
CA GLN A 33 3.53 -2.69 -9.40
C GLN A 33 2.41 -1.63 -9.33
N ALA A 34 2.67 -0.43 -8.81
CA ALA A 34 1.70 0.65 -8.76
C ALA A 34 1.31 1.05 -10.19
N THR A 35 0.03 0.83 -10.47
CA THR A 35 -0.62 1.26 -11.71
C THR A 35 -1.56 2.42 -11.41
N ALA A 36 -1.87 3.20 -12.43
CA ALA A 36 -3.01 4.11 -12.33
C ALA A 36 -4.30 3.29 -12.21
N GLY A 37 -5.28 3.79 -11.46
CA GLY A 37 -6.59 3.16 -11.37
C GLY A 37 -7.27 3.05 -12.73
N THR A 38 -8.26 2.17 -12.84
CA THR A 38 -9.15 2.12 -14.01
C THR A 38 -10.38 2.98 -13.72
N PRO A 39 -10.85 3.81 -14.68
CA PRO A 39 -12.09 4.56 -14.51
C PRO A 39 -13.25 3.64 -14.10
N SER A 40 -14.00 4.01 -13.05
CA SER A 40 -15.14 3.24 -12.57
C SER A 40 -16.42 4.08 -12.66
N GLY A 41 -17.05 4.04 -13.83
CA GLY A 41 -18.32 4.71 -14.10
C GLY A 41 -18.18 6.05 -14.82
N ARG A 42 -19.33 6.69 -15.07
CA ARG A 42 -19.42 7.81 -16.02
C ARG A 42 -18.65 9.07 -15.61
N ILE A 43 -18.58 9.35 -14.31
CA ILE A 43 -17.85 10.52 -13.80
C ILE A 43 -16.35 10.31 -14.00
N ASP A 44 -15.84 9.15 -13.58
CA ASP A 44 -14.43 8.80 -13.76
C ASP A 44 -14.04 8.81 -15.24
N GLU A 45 -14.85 8.22 -16.12
CA GLU A 45 -14.65 8.25 -17.57
C GLU A 45 -14.48 9.68 -18.10
N ALA A 46 -15.34 10.60 -17.63
CA ALA A 46 -15.26 12.02 -18.03
C ALA A 46 -14.00 12.71 -17.50
N VAL A 47 -13.62 12.45 -16.24
CA VAL A 47 -12.37 12.96 -15.65
C VAL A 47 -11.16 12.46 -16.44
N TRP A 48 -11.14 11.16 -16.75
CA TRP A 48 -10.08 10.53 -17.53
C TRP A 48 -9.97 11.09 -18.95
N ALA A 49 -11.09 11.31 -19.62
CA ALA A 49 -11.11 11.97 -20.92
C ALA A 49 -10.58 13.41 -20.83
N GLY A 50 -10.91 14.14 -19.75
CA GLY A 50 -10.40 15.49 -19.50
C GLY A 50 -8.88 15.50 -19.28
N LEU A 51 -8.36 14.59 -18.46
CA LEU A 51 -6.93 14.43 -18.22
C LEU A 51 -6.16 14.11 -19.51
N ALA A 52 -6.70 13.20 -20.33
CA ALA A 52 -6.10 12.83 -21.61
C ALA A 52 -6.05 14.01 -22.60
N GLN A 53 -7.13 14.79 -22.71
CA GLN A 53 -7.18 15.99 -23.55
C GLN A 53 -6.17 17.06 -23.11
N ALA A 54 -5.96 17.19 -21.81
CA ALA A 54 -4.98 18.11 -21.24
C ALA A 54 -3.53 17.57 -21.30
N GLY A 55 -3.31 16.36 -21.83
CA GLY A 55 -1.99 15.75 -21.94
C GLY A 55 -1.40 15.28 -20.61
N PHE A 56 -2.23 15.11 -19.58
CA PHE A 56 -1.77 14.64 -18.28
C PHE A 56 -1.84 13.12 -18.17
N LYS A 57 -0.75 12.53 -17.68
CA LYS A 57 -0.76 11.15 -17.20
C LYS A 57 -1.27 11.14 -15.74
N PRO A 58 -2.28 10.33 -15.42
CA PRO A 58 -2.77 10.16 -14.06
C PRO A 58 -1.70 9.60 -13.13
N ALA A 59 -1.85 9.98 -11.86
CA ALA A 59 -1.01 9.51 -10.79
C ALA A 59 -1.15 8.00 -10.60
N LEU A 60 -0.04 7.36 -10.22
CA LEU A 60 -0.04 5.98 -9.77
C LEU A 60 -0.75 5.88 -8.42
N LEU A 61 -1.35 4.73 -8.14
CA LEU A 61 -1.92 4.45 -6.83
C LEU A 61 -0.83 4.38 -5.76
N CYS A 62 -1.12 4.93 -4.59
CA CYS A 62 -0.28 4.75 -3.40
C CYS A 62 -0.47 3.36 -2.80
N SER A 63 0.49 2.96 -1.96
CA SER A 63 0.45 1.78 -1.11
C SER A 63 -0.73 1.81 -0.14
N ASP A 64 -1.10 0.63 0.37
CA ASP A 64 -2.20 0.48 1.30
C ASP A 64 -1.98 1.23 2.62
N ALA A 65 -0.74 1.28 3.12
CA ALA A 65 -0.42 2.01 4.35
C ALA A 65 -0.64 3.52 4.21
N VAL A 66 -0.23 4.09 3.07
CA VAL A 66 -0.45 5.51 2.78
C VAL A 66 -1.92 5.81 2.52
N PHE A 67 -2.58 4.95 1.74
CA PHE A 67 -4.02 5.05 1.49
C PHE A 67 -4.81 5.09 2.80
N LEU A 68 -4.58 4.13 3.70
CA LEU A 68 -5.25 4.01 4.98
C LEU A 68 -5.14 5.30 5.81
N ARG A 69 -3.90 5.79 6.00
CA ARG A 69 -3.68 7.02 6.77
C ARG A 69 -4.37 8.22 6.14
N ARG A 70 -4.34 8.35 4.82
CA ARG A 70 -4.99 9.45 4.10
C ARG A 70 -6.51 9.36 4.19
N ALA A 71 -7.09 8.18 4.04
CA ALA A 71 -8.53 7.99 4.13
C ALA A 71 -9.06 8.39 5.52
N PHE A 72 -8.44 7.91 6.59
CA PHE A 72 -8.84 8.29 7.97
C PHE A 72 -8.73 9.80 8.22
N LEU A 73 -7.59 10.40 7.87
CA LEU A 73 -7.38 11.84 8.08
C LEU A 73 -8.30 12.71 7.21
N THR A 74 -8.59 12.29 5.98
CA THR A 74 -9.41 13.07 5.05
C THR A 74 -10.90 12.94 5.36
N VAL A 75 -11.38 11.74 5.68
CA VAL A 75 -12.81 11.49 5.85
C VAL A 75 -13.28 11.88 7.25
N ILE A 76 -12.56 11.47 8.30
CA ILE A 76 -13.00 11.67 9.70
C ILE A 76 -12.01 12.47 10.56
N GLY A 77 -10.90 12.96 9.98
CA GLY A 77 -9.98 13.86 10.68
C GLY A 77 -9.11 13.21 11.76
N THR A 78 -9.09 11.89 11.87
CA THR A 78 -8.34 11.16 12.91
C THR A 78 -7.31 10.20 12.30
N LEU A 79 -6.45 9.60 13.13
CA LEU A 79 -5.55 8.52 12.72
C LEU A 79 -6.20 7.16 13.01
N PRO A 80 -5.93 6.13 12.21
CA PRO A 80 -6.35 4.77 12.55
C PRO A 80 -5.65 4.33 13.84
N THR A 81 -6.36 3.57 14.65
CA THR A 81 -5.76 2.82 15.76
C THR A 81 -4.87 1.69 15.24
N GLU A 82 -4.01 1.14 16.10
CA GLU A 82 -3.15 0.00 15.73
C GLU A 82 -3.98 -1.20 15.23
N ALA A 83 -5.09 -1.49 15.89
CA ALA A 83 -5.96 -2.62 15.56
C ALA A 83 -6.63 -2.43 14.18
N GLU A 84 -7.17 -1.24 13.90
CA GLU A 84 -7.77 -0.91 12.60
C GLU A 84 -6.72 -0.97 11.48
N ALA A 85 -5.52 -0.43 11.73
CA ALA A 85 -4.45 -0.45 10.74
C ALA A 85 -4.01 -1.87 10.40
N ARG A 86 -3.81 -2.71 11.43
CA ARG A 86 -3.46 -4.12 11.24
C ARG A 86 -4.55 -4.87 10.49
N ALA A 87 -5.81 -4.70 10.89
CA ALA A 87 -6.94 -5.33 10.22
C ALA A 87 -7.01 -4.96 8.72
N PHE A 88 -6.79 -3.69 8.37
CA PHE A 88 -6.81 -3.25 6.97
C PHE A 88 -5.59 -3.76 6.16
N LEU A 89 -4.40 -3.74 6.75
CA LEU A 89 -3.17 -4.18 6.07
C LEU A 89 -3.12 -5.69 5.86
N GLU A 90 -3.70 -6.48 6.77
CA GLU A 90 -3.81 -7.94 6.66
C GLU A 90 -5.00 -8.38 5.78
N ASN A 91 -5.95 -7.48 5.48
CA ASN A 91 -7.08 -7.78 4.61
C ASN A 91 -6.61 -7.95 3.15
N ALA A 92 -6.90 -9.13 2.58
CA ALA A 92 -6.58 -9.50 1.19
C ALA A 92 -7.77 -9.32 0.21
N SER A 93 -8.90 -8.77 0.67
CA SER A 93 -10.05 -8.48 -0.18
C SER A 93 -9.64 -7.51 -1.29
N PRO A 94 -9.96 -7.81 -2.57
CA PRO A 94 -9.74 -6.87 -3.67
C PRO A 94 -10.58 -5.58 -3.50
N GLY A 95 -11.65 -5.62 -2.69
CA GLY A 95 -12.55 -4.49 -2.42
C GLY A 95 -12.20 -3.70 -1.16
N LYS A 96 -11.17 -4.06 -0.40
CA LYS A 96 -10.92 -3.52 0.95
C LYS A 96 -10.86 -1.99 1.04
N ARG A 97 -10.39 -1.31 -0.01
CA ARG A 97 -10.33 0.16 -0.04
C ARG A 97 -11.72 0.79 -0.10
N ALA A 98 -12.62 0.23 -0.91
CA ALA A 98 -14.00 0.69 -1.00
C ALA A 98 -14.76 0.35 0.28
N GLU A 99 -14.57 -0.86 0.80
CA GLU A 99 -15.15 -1.29 2.09
C GLU A 99 -14.73 -0.36 3.24
N LEU A 100 -13.44 0.03 3.30
CA LEU A 100 -12.96 0.98 4.30
C LEU A 100 -13.64 2.34 4.17
N VAL A 101 -13.73 2.89 2.95
CA VAL A 101 -14.36 4.20 2.72
C VAL A 101 -15.81 4.18 3.16
N GLU A 102 -16.56 3.14 2.77
CA GLU A 102 -17.96 2.98 3.21
C GLU A 102 -18.04 2.93 4.74
N ALA A 103 -17.21 2.12 5.39
CA ALA A 103 -17.19 2.04 6.85
C ALA A 103 -16.87 3.38 7.52
N LEU A 104 -15.96 4.19 6.96
CA LEU A 104 -15.62 5.51 7.50
C LEU A 104 -16.74 6.53 7.33
N LEU A 105 -17.51 6.48 6.23
CA LEU A 105 -18.64 7.37 5.99
C LEU A 105 -19.83 7.09 6.93
N GLN A 106 -19.92 5.87 7.47
CA GLN A 106 -20.97 5.48 8.43
C GLN A 106 -20.62 5.82 9.89
N ARG A 107 -19.46 6.44 10.15
CA ARG A 107 -19.02 6.79 11.50
C ARG A 107 -19.61 8.11 11.97
N ASP A 108 -19.90 8.22 13.26
CA ASP A 108 -20.42 9.45 13.89
C ASP A 108 -19.45 10.64 13.72
N GLU A 109 -18.15 10.37 13.58
CA GLU A 109 -17.14 11.41 13.36
C GLU A 109 -17.20 12.04 11.94
N PHE A 110 -17.89 11.39 10.99
CA PHE A 110 -18.10 11.95 9.67
C PHE A 110 -19.15 13.07 9.75
N ALA A 111 -18.75 14.30 9.40
CA ALA A 111 -19.63 15.46 9.37
C ALA A 111 -20.12 15.69 7.94
N ASP A 112 -21.43 15.53 7.71
CA ASP A 112 -22.13 15.83 6.45
C ASP A 112 -22.88 17.18 6.55
#